data_AF-A0A927TRV4-F1
#
_entry.id   AF-A0A927TRV4-F1
#
_cell.length_a   1.000
_cell.length_b   1.000
_cell.length_c   1.000
_cell.angle_alpha   90.00
_cell.angle_beta   90.00
_cell.angle_gamma   90.00
#
_symmetry.space_group_name_H-M   'P 1'
#
loop_
_entity.id
_entity.type
_entity.pdbx_description
1 polymer ?
#
loop_
_entity_poly.entity_id
_entity_poly.type
_entity_poly.pdbx_seq_one_letter_code
_entity_poly.pdbx_strand_id
1 'polypeptide(L)'
;MKKYGFLYNKIPVSLMLMIVLAGVSGCGKEHKKITPKPKTVIVKEEEPAEESKQQAMEEVQQPEAEPQEEPKKEEPVKERKPVPTVEHSGEEYVKAKTLHVFEGVLSQLQASYSLPFIGDVEADTDNYNMRDNQFSIADVDGDGRLELIINYTAASTAGSFGIIYGYDDQKNELKQELVFSPSGYSFLSNGILIAPAAQNSSLRLDFWPYMAYRYDAGSDTYQVVAYVSSWQKDYAPESHTGEVFPDEFDKDGDGILYGITSGEADQNNDRAAAFNLDQADYDNWYATQIGSAEEYLPDYYSLDYESFKDFTPAYLSMIMSETAKAMPDLKEDIGLATMGEENFFDTVKKLISDNYKEVTLKEGPKLEDSWIGEYDGEEIFELVNLDAGYLSYKGKQVGELTVFGVYPGMDEEDAKKMLQNFGFYEEKTEEADREEKEQEDAQTVQNGTLFITGTGFDNRAVWLEIKDQTVIGIGLNPYCAFVS
;
A
#
# COMPACT_ATOMS: atom_id res chain seq x y z
N MET A 1 -36.54 6.25 46.50
CA MET A 1 -36.61 4.79 46.66
C MET A 1 -35.24 4.23 46.30
N LYS A 2 -34.44 3.89 47.32
CA LYS A 2 -33.79 2.58 47.54
C LYS A 2 -32.94 2.08 46.35
N LYS A 3 -31.60 2.24 46.46
CA LYS A 3 -30.56 1.20 46.70
C LYS A 3 -30.31 0.39 45.41
N TYR A 4 -29.09 0.23 44.89
CA TYR A 4 -27.90 -0.32 45.54
C TYR A 4 -26.62 0.21 44.88
N GLY A 5 -25.61 0.53 45.70
CA GLY A 5 -24.21 0.51 45.28
C GLY A 5 -23.55 -0.78 45.74
N PHE A 6 -22.43 -1.14 45.13
CA PHE A 6 -21.40 -1.96 45.75
C PHE A 6 -20.03 -1.62 45.16
N LEU A 7 -19.13 -1.22 46.05
CA LEU A 7 -17.69 -1.24 45.86
C LEU A 7 -17.22 -2.69 45.73
N TYR A 8 -16.15 -2.94 44.97
CA TYR A 8 -15.25 -4.06 45.26
C TYR A 8 -13.78 -3.63 45.18
N ASN A 9 -13.05 -4.14 46.17
CA ASN A 9 -11.67 -3.87 46.54
C ASN A 9 -10.70 -4.70 45.67
N LYS A 10 -9.48 -4.19 45.51
CA LYS A 10 -8.29 -4.90 45.01
C LYS A 10 -7.89 -6.05 45.95
N ILE A 11 -7.36 -7.16 45.40
CA ILE A 11 -6.20 -7.97 45.85
C ILE A 11 -5.94 -9.10 44.81
N PRO A 12 -4.68 -9.54 44.59
CA PRO A 12 -4.19 -10.08 43.32
C PRO A 12 -4.01 -11.60 43.32
N VAL A 13 -4.18 -12.25 42.17
CA VAL A 13 -3.65 -13.60 41.92
C VAL A 13 -3.09 -13.68 40.50
N SER A 14 -1.81 -14.03 40.48
CA SER A 14 -0.97 -14.28 39.31
C SER A 14 -1.52 -15.42 38.45
N LEU A 15 -1.85 -15.12 37.19
CA LEU A 15 -1.86 -16.07 36.08
C LEU A 15 -1.82 -15.26 34.78
N MET A 16 -0.62 -14.82 34.38
CA MET A 16 -0.43 -14.07 33.14
C MET A 16 -0.43 -15.05 31.97
N LEU A 17 -1.62 -15.25 31.42
CA LEU A 17 -1.87 -15.91 30.15
C LEU A 17 -1.35 -14.97 29.05
N MET A 18 -0.16 -15.25 28.49
CA MET A 18 0.30 -14.59 27.27
C MET A 18 -0.55 -15.05 26.09
N ILE A 19 -1.64 -14.32 25.81
CA ILE A 19 -2.30 -14.36 24.52
C ILE A 19 -1.44 -13.50 23.59
N VAL A 20 -0.66 -14.17 22.74
CA VAL A 20 -0.04 -13.55 21.57
C VAL A 20 -1.19 -13.17 20.64
N LEU A 21 -1.47 -11.86 20.51
CA LEU A 21 -2.30 -11.35 19.43
C LEU A 21 -1.46 -11.42 18.15
N ALA A 22 -1.49 -12.58 17.51
CA ALA A 22 -1.23 -12.70 16.08
C ALA A 22 -2.37 -11.95 15.39
N GLY A 23 -2.04 -10.80 14.79
CA GLY A 23 -3.00 -9.89 14.19
C GLY A 23 -2.38 -9.09 13.07
N VAL A 24 -1.71 -9.77 12.13
CA VAL A 24 -1.52 -9.32 10.74
C VAL A 24 -1.58 -10.61 9.92
N SER A 25 -2.64 -10.78 9.15
CA SER A 25 -2.94 -12.03 8.46
C SER A 25 -2.08 -12.20 7.21
N GLY A 26 -1.39 -13.34 7.12
CA GLY A 26 -0.56 -13.70 5.98
C GLY A 26 -1.37 -14.23 4.81
N CYS A 27 -0.88 -14.01 3.59
CA CYS A 27 -1.46 -14.56 2.37
C CYS A 27 -1.27 -16.09 2.30
N GLY A 28 -2.28 -16.83 2.77
CA GLY A 28 -2.40 -18.29 2.60
C GLY A 28 -3.59 -18.67 1.71
N LYS A 29 -3.31 -19.31 0.58
CA LYS A 29 -4.32 -19.89 -0.34
C LYS A 29 -5.01 -21.10 0.32
N GLU A 30 -6.30 -21.00 0.69
CA GLU A 30 -7.24 -22.15 0.67
C GLU A 30 -8.72 -21.73 0.81
N HIS A 31 -9.54 -22.07 -0.20
CA HIS A 31 -11.00 -21.88 -0.14
C HIS A 31 -11.69 -23.07 0.56
N LYS A 32 -12.34 -22.85 1.71
CA LYS A 32 -13.40 -23.75 2.22
C LYS A 32 -14.64 -22.99 2.72
N LYS A 33 -15.78 -23.29 2.08
CA LYS A 33 -17.13 -22.83 2.43
C LYS A 33 -17.54 -23.33 3.82
N ILE A 34 -18.08 -22.45 4.66
CA ILE A 34 -18.75 -22.85 5.91
C ILE A 34 -20.12 -22.15 6.02
N THR A 35 -21.18 -22.96 6.06
CA THR A 35 -22.56 -22.58 6.43
C THR A 35 -22.75 -22.58 7.96
N PRO A 36 -23.62 -21.73 8.54
CA PRO A 36 -23.65 -21.51 9.99
C PRO A 36 -24.79 -22.24 10.74
N LYS A 37 -24.53 -22.55 12.03
CA LYS A 37 -25.42 -22.50 13.24
C LYS A 37 -25.10 -23.64 14.25
N PRO A 38 -25.58 -23.60 15.52
CA PRO A 38 -25.86 -22.49 16.45
C PRO A 38 -25.32 -22.71 17.90
N LYS A 39 -25.53 -21.70 18.76
CA LYS A 39 -25.11 -21.53 20.18
C LYS A 39 -25.66 -22.57 21.19
N THR A 40 -24.90 -22.91 22.23
CA THR A 40 -25.40 -23.32 23.58
C THR A 40 -24.31 -23.13 24.67
N VAL A 41 -24.46 -22.14 25.57
CA VAL A 41 -24.68 -22.19 27.05
C VAL A 41 -23.72 -23.06 27.89
N ILE A 42 -23.01 -22.44 28.85
CA ILE A 42 -22.38 -23.12 30.00
C ILE A 42 -22.70 -22.38 31.31
N VAL A 43 -22.91 -23.18 32.35
CA VAL A 43 -23.44 -22.91 33.70
C VAL A 43 -22.31 -22.60 34.70
N LYS A 44 -22.64 -21.82 35.76
CA LYS A 44 -21.81 -21.46 36.93
C LYS A 44 -21.88 -22.50 38.06
N GLU A 45 -20.79 -22.66 38.82
CA GLU A 45 -20.74 -23.03 40.27
C GLU A 45 -19.30 -22.76 40.77
N GLU A 46 -19.04 -21.75 41.59
CA GLU A 46 -19.06 -21.64 43.08
C GLU A 46 -17.76 -22.07 43.81
N GLU A 47 -17.18 -21.11 44.55
CA GLU A 47 -16.13 -21.25 45.57
C GLU A 47 -16.68 -21.85 46.89
N PRO A 48 -15.84 -22.08 47.91
CA PRO A 48 -15.77 -21.06 48.97
C PRO A 48 -14.40 -20.83 49.65
N ALA A 49 -14.37 -19.70 50.36
CA ALA A 49 -13.28 -19.03 51.07
C ALA A 49 -13.07 -19.46 52.53
N GLU A 50 -11.96 -19.02 53.15
CA GLU A 50 -11.94 -18.62 54.57
C GLU A 50 -10.80 -17.63 54.92
N GLU A 51 -11.07 -16.77 55.92
CA GLU A 51 -10.39 -15.53 56.33
C GLU A 51 -9.19 -15.70 57.28
N SER A 52 -8.32 -14.69 57.39
CA SER A 52 -8.22 -13.83 58.61
C SER A 52 -7.06 -12.83 58.59
N LYS A 53 -7.28 -11.73 59.32
CA LYS A 53 -6.59 -10.43 59.35
C LYS A 53 -5.42 -10.38 60.35
N GLN A 54 -4.47 -9.45 60.15
CA GLN A 54 -4.04 -8.51 61.21
C GLN A 54 -3.26 -7.31 60.64
N GLN A 55 -3.58 -6.12 61.15
CA GLN A 55 -2.91 -4.83 60.93
C GLN A 55 -1.94 -4.52 62.08
N ALA A 56 -0.86 -3.81 61.77
CA ALA A 56 -0.25 -2.82 62.67
C ALA A 56 0.52 -1.76 61.85
N MET A 57 0.13 -0.49 62.02
CA MET A 57 0.98 0.70 61.81
C MET A 57 1.94 0.77 63.03
N GLU A 58 3.13 1.37 63.01
CA GLU A 58 3.55 2.69 62.53
C GLU A 58 5.09 2.77 62.69
N GLU A 59 5.75 3.65 61.94
CA GLU A 59 6.78 4.62 62.39
C GLU A 59 7.90 4.83 61.35
N VAL A 60 8.08 6.10 61.01
CA VAL A 60 8.95 6.63 59.97
C VAL A 60 10.33 6.95 60.55
N GLN A 61 11.39 6.37 59.98
CA GLN A 61 12.75 6.88 60.09
C GLN A 61 13.45 6.80 58.72
N GLN A 62 14.17 7.87 58.39
CA GLN A 62 15.01 8.05 57.21
C GLN A 62 16.33 8.70 57.69
N PRO A 63 17.46 8.60 56.96
CA PRO A 63 18.20 7.38 56.62
C PRO A 63 19.66 7.47 57.13
N GLU A 64 20.36 6.34 57.24
CA GLU A 64 21.81 6.29 57.48
C GLU A 64 22.51 5.84 56.18
N ALA A 65 23.60 6.52 55.83
CA ALA A 65 24.21 6.51 54.50
C ALA A 65 24.89 5.19 54.11
N GLU A 66 24.66 4.75 52.87
CA GLU A 66 25.39 3.65 52.23
C GLU A 66 26.79 4.08 51.75
N PRO A 67 27.79 3.17 51.72
CA PRO A 67 29.11 3.47 51.18
C PRO A 67 29.09 3.49 49.64
N GLN A 68 29.77 4.49 49.07
CA GLN A 68 29.95 4.68 47.62
C GLN A 68 30.62 3.46 46.96
N GLU A 69 29.98 2.91 45.92
CA GLU A 69 30.62 2.02 44.94
C GLU A 69 31.65 2.80 44.11
N GLU A 70 32.85 2.24 43.94
CA GLU A 70 33.85 2.75 43.01
C GLU A 70 33.36 2.62 41.55
N PRO A 71 33.65 3.59 40.68
CA PRO A 71 33.18 3.57 39.30
C PRO A 71 33.80 2.40 38.53
N LYS A 72 32.93 1.58 37.92
CA LYS A 72 33.31 0.61 36.87
C LYS A 72 34.11 1.35 35.79
N LYS A 73 35.30 0.84 35.49
CA LYS A 73 36.10 1.28 34.34
C LYS A 73 35.28 1.07 33.08
N GLU A 74 34.91 2.17 32.42
CA GLU A 74 34.38 2.16 31.06
C GLU A 74 35.41 1.49 30.14
N GLU A 75 34.98 0.43 29.46
CA GLU A 75 35.73 -0.13 28.34
C GLU A 75 35.86 0.94 27.24
N PRO A 76 36.98 0.97 26.49
CA PRO A 76 37.18 1.96 25.46
C PRO A 76 36.06 1.87 24.43
N VAL A 77 35.31 2.97 24.27
CA VAL A 77 34.29 3.16 23.24
C VAL A 77 34.93 2.83 21.89
N LYS A 78 34.53 1.71 21.26
CA LYS A 78 34.90 1.40 19.88
C LYS A 78 34.45 2.60 19.03
N GLU A 79 35.39 3.19 18.29
CA GLU A 79 35.14 4.32 17.40
C GLU A 79 34.02 3.93 16.41
N ARG A 80 32.87 4.62 16.49
CA ARG A 80 31.67 4.34 15.70
C ARG A 80 31.99 4.57 14.22
N LYS A 81 32.02 3.51 13.41
CA LYS A 81 32.16 3.63 11.96
C LYS A 81 30.85 4.18 11.39
N PRO A 82 30.89 5.21 10.53
CA PRO A 82 29.68 5.74 9.93
C PRO A 82 29.03 4.69 9.02
N VAL A 83 27.71 4.54 9.13
CA VAL A 83 26.92 3.71 8.20
C VAL A 83 27.00 4.32 6.80
N PRO A 84 27.46 3.56 5.78
CA PRO A 84 27.50 4.06 4.42
C PRO A 84 26.09 4.31 3.89
N THR A 85 25.96 5.29 2.99
CA THR A 85 24.75 5.51 2.21
C THR A 85 24.96 4.89 0.83
N VAL A 86 24.00 4.11 0.37
CA VAL A 86 23.97 3.55 -0.99
C VAL A 86 22.96 4.33 -1.79
N GLU A 87 23.43 4.95 -2.88
CA GLU A 87 22.55 5.63 -3.83
C GLU A 87 22.15 4.65 -4.93
N HIS A 88 20.84 4.50 -5.13
CA HIS A 88 20.27 3.78 -6.26
C HIS A 88 19.85 4.78 -7.34
N SER A 89 20.23 4.51 -8.59
CA SER A 89 19.99 5.44 -9.69
C SER A 89 20.03 4.73 -11.04
N GLY A 90 19.62 5.44 -12.09
CA GLY A 90 19.60 4.94 -13.46
C GLY A 90 18.20 4.53 -13.93
N GLU A 91 18.04 4.40 -15.24
CA GLU A 91 16.74 4.18 -15.89
C GLU A 91 16.07 2.87 -15.45
N GLU A 92 16.83 1.78 -15.29
CA GLU A 92 16.31 0.50 -14.81
C GLU A 92 15.81 0.59 -13.36
N TYR A 93 16.54 1.31 -12.50
CA TYR A 93 16.13 1.53 -11.12
C TYR A 93 14.84 2.35 -11.04
N VAL A 94 14.79 3.48 -11.74
CA VAL A 94 13.61 4.35 -11.77
C VAL A 94 12.40 3.55 -12.26
N LYS A 95 12.57 2.79 -13.36
CA LYS A 95 11.51 1.94 -13.90
C LYS A 95 11.02 0.91 -12.87
N ALA A 96 11.92 0.16 -12.24
CA ALA A 96 11.53 -0.85 -11.25
C ALA A 96 10.84 -0.23 -10.04
N LYS A 97 11.30 0.93 -9.56
CA LYS A 97 10.66 1.68 -8.48
C LYS A 97 9.27 2.18 -8.86
N THR A 98 9.09 2.72 -10.07
CA THR A 98 7.78 3.11 -10.60
C THR A 98 6.82 1.92 -10.64
N LEU A 99 7.28 0.76 -11.15
CA LEU A 99 6.47 -0.46 -11.19
C LEU A 99 6.09 -0.96 -9.78
N HIS A 100 7.00 -0.85 -8.81
CA HIS A 100 6.73 -1.18 -7.40
C HIS A 100 5.67 -0.26 -6.77
N VAL A 101 5.70 1.04 -7.07
CA VAL A 101 4.66 1.97 -6.62
C VAL A 101 3.31 1.64 -7.28
N PHE A 102 3.30 1.36 -8.58
CA PHE A 102 2.10 0.95 -9.31
C PHE A 102 1.54 -0.39 -8.83
N GLU A 103 2.40 -1.33 -8.45
CA GLU A 103 1.99 -2.56 -7.79
C GLU A 103 1.17 -2.24 -6.54
N GLY A 104 1.63 -1.33 -5.67
CA GLY A 104 0.90 -0.93 -4.47
C GLY A 104 -0.52 -0.40 -4.75
N VAL A 105 -0.70 0.36 -5.85
CA VAL A 105 -2.02 0.81 -6.30
C VAL A 105 -2.90 -0.37 -6.72
N LEU A 106 -2.34 -1.31 -7.48
CA LEU A 106 -3.04 -2.50 -7.96
C LEU A 106 -3.39 -3.46 -6.81
N SER A 107 -2.51 -3.66 -5.83
CA SER A 107 -2.81 -4.48 -4.65
C SER A 107 -3.88 -3.83 -3.78
N GLN A 108 -3.86 -2.50 -3.61
CA GLN A 108 -4.93 -1.80 -2.89
C GLN A 108 -6.28 -2.05 -3.56
N LEU A 109 -6.38 -1.81 -4.87
CA LEU A 109 -7.61 -2.02 -5.61
C LEU A 109 -8.06 -3.49 -5.53
N GLN A 110 -7.15 -4.45 -5.68
CA GLN A 110 -7.48 -5.87 -5.63
C GLN A 110 -7.90 -6.35 -4.23
N ALA A 111 -7.25 -5.87 -3.16
CA ALA A 111 -7.47 -6.35 -1.80
C ALA A 111 -8.61 -5.62 -1.09
N SER A 112 -8.72 -4.31 -1.27
CA SER A 112 -9.63 -3.44 -0.51
C SER A 112 -10.68 -2.73 -1.36
N TYR A 113 -10.70 -2.95 -2.69
CA TYR A 113 -11.61 -2.26 -3.61
C TYR A 113 -11.54 -0.73 -3.44
N SER A 114 -10.32 -0.22 -3.28
CA SER A 114 -10.06 1.18 -3.01
C SER A 114 -8.90 1.67 -3.88
N LEU A 115 -8.93 2.93 -4.27
CA LEU A 115 -7.88 3.57 -5.06
C LEU A 115 -7.34 4.82 -4.37
N PRO A 116 -6.04 5.13 -4.50
CA PRO A 116 -5.49 6.40 -4.04
C PRO A 116 -6.26 7.60 -4.60
N PHE A 117 -6.51 8.59 -3.74
CA PHE A 117 -7.26 9.85 -4.02
C PHE A 117 -8.77 9.71 -4.31
N ILE A 118 -9.24 8.53 -4.72
CA ILE A 118 -10.67 8.26 -4.94
C ILE A 118 -11.33 7.66 -3.70
N GLY A 119 -10.62 6.76 -3.01
CA GLY A 119 -11.18 5.92 -1.95
C GLY A 119 -11.90 4.70 -2.52
N ASP A 120 -12.91 4.22 -1.81
CA ASP A 120 -13.61 2.98 -2.13
C ASP A 120 -14.36 3.08 -3.47
N VAL A 121 -14.23 2.05 -4.30
CA VAL A 121 -14.90 1.93 -5.59
C VAL A 121 -16.06 0.94 -5.52
N GLU A 122 -17.00 1.04 -6.47
CA GLU A 122 -18.14 0.11 -6.53
C GLU A 122 -17.64 -1.33 -6.73
N ALA A 123 -17.93 -2.19 -5.76
CA ALA A 123 -17.59 -3.61 -5.77
C ALA A 123 -18.89 -4.42 -5.79
N ASP A 124 -19.34 -4.86 -6.96
CA ASP A 124 -20.39 -5.90 -7.03
C ASP A 124 -19.72 -7.27 -6.94
N THR A 125 -19.45 -7.69 -5.70
CA THR A 125 -18.77 -8.94 -5.35
C THR A 125 -19.55 -10.20 -5.72
N ASP A 126 -20.84 -10.08 -6.06
CA ASP A 126 -21.70 -11.21 -6.38
C ASP A 126 -21.72 -11.53 -7.89
N ASN A 127 -21.43 -10.55 -8.76
CA ASN A 127 -21.49 -10.73 -10.23
C ASN A 127 -20.22 -10.35 -11.01
N TYR A 128 -19.28 -9.60 -10.40
CA TYR A 128 -18.13 -9.05 -11.11
C TYR A 128 -16.82 -9.46 -10.45
N ASN A 129 -15.89 -9.98 -11.26
CA ASN A 129 -14.59 -10.42 -10.78
C ASN A 129 -13.55 -9.34 -11.05
N MET A 130 -12.64 -9.08 -10.12
CA MET A 130 -11.55 -8.12 -10.31
C MET A 130 -10.74 -8.41 -11.58
N ARG A 131 -10.58 -9.70 -11.96
CA ARG A 131 -9.87 -10.10 -13.19
C ARG A 131 -10.56 -9.66 -14.49
N ASP A 132 -11.83 -9.26 -14.43
CA ASP A 132 -12.58 -8.71 -15.57
C ASP A 132 -12.23 -7.24 -15.84
N ASN A 133 -11.60 -6.56 -14.87
CA ASN A 133 -10.96 -5.26 -15.08
C ASN A 133 -9.58 -5.43 -15.72
N GLN A 134 -9.06 -4.34 -16.27
CA GLN A 134 -7.76 -4.35 -16.95
C GLN A 134 -6.88 -3.20 -16.47
N PHE A 135 -5.58 -3.37 -16.59
CA PHE A 135 -4.63 -2.27 -16.45
C PHE A 135 -3.57 -2.31 -17.54
N SER A 136 -2.88 -1.21 -17.75
CA SER A 136 -1.72 -1.09 -18.62
C SER A 136 -0.65 -0.23 -17.97
N ILE A 137 0.59 -0.40 -18.41
CA ILE A 137 1.73 0.42 -18.01
C ILE A 137 2.44 0.88 -19.27
N ALA A 138 2.33 2.15 -19.59
CA ALA A 138 2.83 2.72 -20.83
C ALA A 138 3.04 4.23 -20.69
N ASP A 139 3.93 4.77 -21.51
CA ASP A 139 4.09 6.21 -21.76
C ASP A 139 2.98 6.65 -22.74
N VAL A 140 1.83 7.08 -22.20
CA VAL A 140 0.63 7.42 -22.98
C VAL A 140 0.56 8.90 -23.34
N ASP A 141 1.25 9.76 -22.60
CA ASP A 141 1.31 11.20 -22.87
C ASP A 141 2.55 11.65 -23.67
N GLY A 142 3.55 10.78 -23.80
CA GLY A 142 4.78 11.01 -24.57
C GLY A 142 5.85 11.79 -23.82
N ASP A 143 5.78 11.90 -22.50
CA ASP A 143 6.75 12.61 -21.68
C ASP A 143 8.01 11.78 -21.32
N GLY A 144 8.01 10.49 -21.66
CA GLY A 144 9.09 9.55 -21.42
C GLY A 144 9.02 8.82 -20.08
N ARG A 145 7.97 9.03 -19.27
CA ARG A 145 7.69 8.30 -18.03
C ARG A 145 6.63 7.22 -18.28
N LEU A 146 6.45 6.36 -17.28
CA LEU A 146 5.44 5.32 -17.35
C LEU A 146 4.24 5.76 -16.54
N GLU A 147 3.06 5.60 -17.11
CA GLU A 147 1.79 5.80 -16.42
C GLU A 147 1.14 4.44 -16.16
N LEU A 148 0.45 4.34 -15.02
CA LEU A 148 -0.47 3.25 -14.74
C LEU A 148 -1.85 3.65 -15.21
N ILE A 149 -2.38 2.91 -16.17
CA ILE A 149 -3.74 3.09 -16.68
C ILE A 149 -4.59 1.95 -16.14
N ILE A 150 -5.66 2.26 -15.40
CA ILE A 150 -6.64 1.26 -14.93
C ILE A 150 -7.94 1.49 -15.67
N ASN A 151 -8.47 0.40 -16.23
CA ASN A 151 -9.78 0.33 -16.83
C ASN A 151 -10.71 -0.51 -15.94
N TYR A 152 -11.55 0.17 -15.17
CA TYR A 152 -12.49 -0.46 -14.25
C TYR A 152 -13.86 -0.59 -14.92
N THR A 153 -14.18 -1.80 -15.38
CA THR A 153 -15.38 -2.16 -16.14
C THR A 153 -16.31 -3.10 -15.40
N ALA A 154 -15.82 -3.72 -14.32
CA ALA A 154 -16.53 -4.73 -13.54
C ALA A 154 -17.47 -4.05 -12.51
N ALA A 155 -18.31 -3.13 -12.98
CA ALA A 155 -19.27 -2.36 -12.21
C ALA A 155 -20.50 -2.05 -13.08
N SER A 156 -21.50 -1.36 -12.51
CA SER A 156 -22.56 -0.75 -13.32
C SER A 156 -21.97 0.19 -14.39
N THR A 157 -22.68 0.49 -15.48
CA THR A 157 -22.21 1.49 -16.46
C THR A 157 -21.88 2.85 -15.81
N ALA A 158 -22.60 3.20 -14.73
CA ALA A 158 -22.34 4.41 -13.95
C ALA A 158 -21.12 4.29 -13.02
N GLY A 159 -20.77 3.07 -12.61
CA GLY A 159 -19.57 2.77 -11.79
C GLY A 159 -18.33 2.44 -12.61
N SER A 160 -18.44 2.38 -13.95
CA SER A 160 -17.30 2.13 -14.83
C SER A 160 -16.50 3.42 -15.08
N PHE A 161 -15.17 3.32 -14.99
CA PHE A 161 -14.28 4.46 -15.17
C PHE A 161 -12.91 4.03 -15.70
N GLY A 162 -12.19 4.99 -16.28
CA GLY A 162 -10.75 4.90 -16.49
C GLY A 162 -10.02 5.88 -15.58
N ILE A 163 -8.80 5.51 -15.17
CA ILE A 163 -7.92 6.37 -14.38
C ILE A 163 -6.48 6.22 -14.85
N ILE A 164 -5.75 7.32 -14.83
CA ILE A 164 -4.32 7.39 -15.19
C ILE A 164 -3.57 7.92 -13.97
N TYR A 165 -2.53 7.19 -13.57
CA TYR A 165 -1.60 7.60 -12.54
C TYR A 165 -0.20 7.78 -13.11
N GLY A 166 0.44 8.90 -12.77
CA GLY A 166 1.86 9.14 -12.95
C GLY A 166 2.62 8.97 -11.63
N TYR A 167 3.93 8.81 -11.72
CA TYR A 167 4.81 8.78 -10.55
C TYR A 167 6.07 9.62 -10.78
N ASP A 168 6.32 10.56 -9.85
CA ASP A 168 7.52 11.39 -9.82
C ASP A 168 8.54 10.76 -8.85
N ASP A 169 9.54 10.06 -9.39
CA ASP A 169 10.60 9.43 -8.61
C ASP A 169 11.44 10.44 -7.80
N GLN A 170 11.64 11.66 -8.34
CA GLN A 170 12.47 12.68 -7.67
C GLN A 170 11.79 13.23 -6.43
N LYS A 171 10.46 13.38 -6.48
CA LYS A 171 9.65 13.80 -5.33
C LYS A 171 9.16 12.61 -4.49
N ASN A 172 9.26 11.40 -5.02
CA ASN A 172 8.66 10.19 -4.46
C ASN A 172 7.13 10.33 -4.29
N GLU A 173 6.46 10.85 -5.32
CA GLU A 173 5.04 11.21 -5.28
C GLU A 173 4.24 10.49 -6.37
N LEU A 174 3.21 9.74 -5.96
CA LEU A 174 2.16 9.23 -6.84
C LEU A 174 1.18 10.37 -7.16
N LYS A 175 0.69 10.40 -8.40
CA LYS A 175 -0.24 11.43 -8.84
C LYS A 175 -1.35 10.86 -9.69
N GLN A 176 -2.58 11.30 -9.42
CA GLN A 176 -3.70 11.09 -10.33
C GLN A 176 -3.66 12.14 -11.44
N GLU A 177 -3.47 11.71 -12.67
CA GLU A 177 -3.40 12.60 -13.84
C GLU A 177 -4.74 12.83 -14.50
N LEU A 178 -5.59 11.79 -14.50
CA LEU A 178 -6.93 11.86 -15.06
C LEU A 178 -7.83 10.79 -14.46
N VAL A 179 -9.10 11.14 -14.25
CA VAL A 179 -10.21 10.19 -14.06
C VAL A 179 -11.28 10.54 -15.06
N PHE A 180 -11.84 9.54 -15.74
CA PHE A 180 -12.88 9.74 -16.73
C PHE A 180 -13.87 8.58 -16.72
N SER A 181 -15.09 8.85 -17.17
CA SER A 181 -16.17 7.87 -17.21
C SER A 181 -17.02 8.07 -18.47
N PRO A 182 -17.48 6.98 -19.11
CA PRO A 182 -17.27 5.58 -18.78
C PRO A 182 -15.87 5.10 -19.23
N SER A 183 -15.60 3.82 -18.99
CA SER A 183 -14.46 3.11 -19.57
C SER A 183 -14.53 3.00 -21.10
N GLY A 184 -13.37 2.79 -21.73
CA GLY A 184 -13.18 2.75 -23.18
C GLY A 184 -12.70 4.09 -23.72
N TYR A 185 -11.53 4.15 -24.33
CA TYR A 185 -10.87 5.40 -24.73
C TYR A 185 -9.81 5.09 -25.78
N SER A 186 -9.39 6.14 -26.47
CA SER A 186 -8.32 6.10 -27.46
C SER A 186 -7.27 7.10 -27.04
N PHE A 187 -6.04 6.63 -26.81
CA PHE A 187 -4.90 7.52 -26.76
C PHE A 187 -4.49 7.87 -28.17
N LEU A 188 -4.07 9.10 -28.38
CA LEU A 188 -3.46 9.55 -29.62
C LEU A 188 -1.98 9.82 -29.35
N SER A 189 -1.13 9.53 -30.33
CA SER A 189 0.33 9.66 -30.24
C SER A 189 0.86 11.09 -29.99
N ASN A 190 -0.04 12.07 -29.80
CA ASN A 190 0.26 13.47 -29.47
C ASN A 190 -0.19 13.86 -28.06
N GLY A 191 -0.43 12.89 -27.17
CA GLY A 191 -0.81 13.12 -25.76
C GLY A 191 -2.26 13.57 -25.59
N ILE A 192 -3.12 13.24 -26.56
CA ILE A 192 -4.56 13.46 -26.46
C ILE A 192 -5.24 12.14 -26.11
N LEU A 193 -6.16 12.19 -25.16
CA LEU A 193 -7.07 11.10 -24.84
C LEU A 193 -8.48 11.46 -25.31
N ILE A 194 -9.14 10.54 -26.00
CA ILE A 194 -10.56 10.63 -26.37
C ILE A 194 -11.32 9.56 -25.61
N ALA A 195 -12.29 9.98 -24.79
CA ALA A 195 -13.21 9.09 -24.08
C ALA A 195 -14.65 9.33 -24.56
N PRO A 196 -15.44 8.30 -24.86
CA PRO A 196 -16.86 8.43 -25.15
C PRO A 196 -17.58 9.01 -23.93
N ALA A 197 -18.74 9.61 -24.13
CA ALA A 197 -19.61 10.00 -23.02
C ALA A 197 -20.38 8.79 -22.47
N ALA A 198 -20.85 8.87 -21.22
CA ALA A 198 -21.62 7.78 -20.60
C ALA A 198 -23.00 7.59 -21.23
N GLN A 199 -23.53 8.66 -21.83
CA GLN A 199 -24.84 8.69 -22.46
C GLN A 199 -24.74 9.37 -23.82
N ASN A 200 -25.57 8.92 -24.75
CA ASN A 200 -25.67 9.58 -26.05
C ASN A 200 -26.50 10.86 -25.94
N SER A 201 -25.83 12.00 -25.77
CA SER A 201 -26.43 13.33 -25.87
C SER A 201 -26.55 13.84 -27.32
N SER A 202 -25.93 13.15 -28.28
CA SER A 202 -26.08 13.51 -29.69
C SER A 202 -27.51 13.27 -30.14
N LEU A 203 -28.04 14.24 -30.87
CA LEU A 203 -29.28 14.12 -31.63
C LEU A 203 -28.98 13.45 -32.99
N ARG A 204 -28.17 12.39 -32.96
CA ARG A 204 -27.65 11.64 -34.12
C ARG A 204 -27.29 10.20 -33.67
N LEU A 205 -27.63 9.19 -34.49
CA LEU A 205 -27.45 7.77 -34.12
C LEU A 205 -26.03 7.24 -34.35
N ASP A 206 -25.37 7.68 -35.43
CA ASP A 206 -24.07 7.20 -35.89
C ASP A 206 -22.90 8.05 -35.36
N PHE A 207 -23.14 8.92 -34.39
CA PHE A 207 -22.12 9.75 -33.75
C PHE A 207 -22.27 9.70 -32.22
N TRP A 208 -21.44 8.91 -31.56
CA TRP A 208 -21.39 8.90 -30.10
C TRP A 208 -20.59 10.11 -29.60
N PRO A 209 -21.12 10.91 -28.66
CA PRO A 209 -20.40 12.06 -28.14
C PRO A 209 -19.17 11.64 -27.34
N TYR A 210 -18.17 12.53 -27.28
CA TYR A 210 -16.92 12.24 -26.60
C TYR A 210 -16.32 13.46 -25.91
N MET A 211 -15.52 13.19 -24.87
CA MET A 211 -14.62 14.12 -24.21
C MET A 211 -13.22 13.95 -24.79
N ALA A 212 -12.58 15.06 -25.17
CA ALA A 212 -11.17 15.10 -25.52
C ALA A 212 -10.38 15.77 -24.39
N TYR A 213 -9.26 15.16 -24.03
CA TYR A 213 -8.32 15.64 -23.03
C TYR A 213 -6.94 15.79 -23.64
N ARG A 214 -6.17 16.76 -23.16
CA ARG A 214 -4.77 16.96 -23.57
C ARG A 214 -3.90 16.96 -22.33
N TYR A 215 -2.82 16.21 -22.36
CA TYR A 215 -1.81 16.28 -21.32
C TYR A 215 -1.15 17.67 -21.26
N ASP A 216 -1.01 18.21 -20.06
CA ASP A 216 -0.33 19.46 -19.77
C ASP A 216 0.90 19.19 -18.89
N ALA A 217 2.09 19.24 -19.48
CA ALA A 217 3.35 18.96 -18.77
C ALA A 217 3.66 19.92 -17.61
N GLY A 218 3.03 21.11 -17.57
CA GLY A 218 3.24 22.08 -16.49
C GLY A 218 2.54 21.67 -15.20
N SER A 219 1.31 21.18 -15.33
CA SER A 219 0.53 20.64 -14.22
C SER A 219 0.69 19.14 -14.08
N ASP A 220 1.27 18.43 -15.05
CA ASP A 220 1.48 16.99 -15.11
C ASP A 220 0.16 16.24 -14.85
N THR A 221 -0.85 16.65 -15.63
CA THR A 221 -2.23 16.14 -15.62
C THR A 221 -2.87 16.35 -16.99
N TYR A 222 -3.97 15.64 -17.26
CA TYR A 222 -4.78 15.88 -18.45
C TYR A 222 -5.82 16.98 -18.23
N GLN A 223 -5.94 17.89 -19.19
CA GLN A 223 -6.88 18.99 -19.19
C GLN A 223 -7.98 18.79 -20.24
N VAL A 224 -9.22 19.15 -19.92
CA VAL A 224 -10.33 19.06 -20.86
C VAL A 224 -10.10 20.02 -22.03
N VAL A 225 -10.08 19.48 -23.25
CA VAL A 225 -10.07 20.26 -24.50
C VAL A 225 -11.52 20.60 -24.87
N ALA A 226 -12.36 19.58 -25.00
CA ALA A 226 -13.76 19.76 -25.39
C ALA A 226 -14.63 18.54 -25.11
N TYR A 227 -15.92 18.80 -24.98
CA TYR A 227 -16.99 17.85 -25.21
C TYR A 227 -17.55 18.06 -26.62
N VAL A 228 -17.73 16.97 -27.38
CA VAL A 228 -18.23 17.00 -28.75
C VAL A 228 -19.48 16.14 -28.88
N SER A 229 -20.55 16.70 -29.43
CA SER A 229 -21.79 16.00 -29.79
C SER A 229 -22.23 16.41 -31.21
N SER A 230 -23.23 15.72 -31.76
CA SER A 230 -23.74 16.03 -33.10
C SER A 230 -25.28 15.97 -33.17
N TRP A 231 -25.86 16.71 -34.11
CA TRP A 231 -27.30 16.75 -34.38
C TRP A 231 -27.54 16.48 -35.86
N GLN A 232 -28.36 15.47 -36.17
CA GLN A 232 -28.86 15.16 -37.51
C GLN A 232 -30.36 15.48 -37.65
N LYS A 233 -30.71 16.40 -38.55
CA LYS A 233 -32.07 16.90 -38.78
C LYS A 233 -33.10 15.81 -39.08
N ASP A 234 -32.75 14.87 -39.95
CA ASP A 234 -33.68 13.80 -40.37
C ASP A 234 -34.00 12.82 -39.24
N TYR A 235 -33.08 12.67 -38.28
CA TYR A 235 -33.28 11.85 -37.09
C TYR A 235 -34.05 12.61 -36.01
N ALA A 236 -33.66 13.85 -35.76
CA ALA A 236 -34.27 14.72 -34.76
C ALA A 236 -34.55 16.09 -35.40
N PRO A 237 -35.77 16.36 -35.89
CA PRO A 237 -36.10 17.69 -36.43
C PRO A 237 -36.19 18.77 -35.34
N GLU A 238 -36.40 18.36 -34.08
CA GLU A 238 -36.43 19.20 -32.89
C GLU A 238 -35.57 18.56 -31.77
N SER A 239 -34.98 19.36 -30.89
CA SER A 239 -34.26 18.90 -29.68
C SER A 239 -35.23 18.32 -28.64
N HIS A 240 -34.72 17.77 -27.54
CA HIS A 240 -35.59 17.31 -26.44
C HIS A 240 -36.31 18.47 -25.73
N THR A 241 -35.80 19.69 -25.88
CA THR A 241 -36.40 20.93 -25.37
C THR A 241 -37.35 21.62 -26.36
N GLY A 242 -37.49 21.07 -27.58
CA GLY A 242 -38.40 21.57 -28.62
C GLY A 242 -37.82 22.70 -29.48
N GLU A 243 -36.50 22.91 -29.45
CA GLU A 243 -35.82 23.82 -30.36
C GLU A 243 -35.69 23.16 -31.74
N VAL A 244 -35.95 23.90 -32.82
CA VAL A 244 -35.86 23.37 -34.19
C VAL A 244 -34.39 23.31 -34.62
N PHE A 245 -34.04 22.31 -35.45
CA PHE A 245 -32.72 22.22 -36.07
C PHE A 245 -32.31 23.56 -36.74
N PRO A 246 -31.12 24.12 -36.43
CA PRO A 246 -30.74 25.45 -36.87
C PRO A 246 -30.14 25.43 -38.29
N ASP A 247 -31.04 25.45 -39.29
CA ASP A 247 -30.73 25.44 -40.73
C ASP A 247 -29.73 26.52 -41.17
N GLU A 248 -29.59 27.62 -40.42
CA GLU A 248 -28.63 28.68 -40.73
C GLU A 248 -27.15 28.28 -40.60
N PHE A 249 -26.84 27.23 -39.83
CA PHE A 249 -25.47 26.74 -39.63
C PHE A 249 -25.10 25.59 -40.56
N ASP A 250 -26.08 24.93 -41.18
CA ASP A 250 -25.92 23.81 -42.12
C ASP A 250 -25.60 24.33 -43.54
N LYS A 251 -24.34 24.71 -43.78
CA LYS A 251 -23.95 25.41 -45.02
C LYS A 251 -23.85 24.48 -46.23
N ASP A 252 -23.58 23.19 -46.02
CA ASP A 252 -23.52 22.17 -47.06
C ASP A 252 -24.87 21.48 -47.30
N GLY A 253 -25.83 21.66 -46.39
CA GLY A 253 -27.22 21.24 -46.56
C GLY A 253 -27.40 19.73 -46.37
N ASP A 254 -26.50 19.08 -45.63
CA ASP A 254 -26.55 17.64 -45.36
C ASP A 254 -27.39 17.31 -44.12
N GLY A 255 -27.83 18.34 -43.38
CA GLY A 255 -28.64 18.22 -42.19
C GLY A 255 -27.86 17.77 -40.96
N ILE A 256 -26.53 17.93 -40.92
CA ILE A 256 -25.67 17.52 -39.81
C ILE A 256 -24.94 18.75 -39.24
N LEU A 257 -25.01 18.89 -37.91
CA LEU A 257 -24.25 19.89 -37.18
C LEU A 257 -23.49 19.27 -36.01
N TYR A 258 -22.42 19.94 -35.63
CA TYR A 258 -21.57 19.58 -34.50
C TYR A 258 -21.66 20.64 -33.41
N GLY A 259 -21.72 20.17 -32.16
CA GLY A 259 -21.67 21.01 -30.98
C GLY A 259 -20.38 20.76 -30.22
N ILE A 260 -19.68 21.83 -29.88
CA ILE A 260 -18.40 21.78 -29.18
C ILE A 260 -18.47 22.69 -27.97
N THR A 261 -18.24 22.12 -26.79
CA THR A 261 -18.14 22.91 -25.56
C THR A 261 -16.79 22.70 -24.90
N SER A 262 -16.09 23.80 -24.63
CA SER A 262 -14.80 23.77 -23.93
C SER A 262 -14.99 23.68 -22.41
N GLY A 263 -14.13 22.93 -21.71
CA GLY A 263 -14.14 22.79 -20.25
C GLY A 263 -15.16 21.78 -19.71
N GLU A 264 -15.41 21.81 -18.39
CA GLU A 264 -16.39 20.95 -17.69
C GLU A 264 -17.85 21.35 -17.96
N ALA A 265 -18.22 21.45 -19.23
CA ALA A 265 -19.55 21.90 -19.61
C ALA A 265 -20.62 20.82 -19.44
N ASP A 266 -21.87 21.26 -19.42
CA ASP A 266 -23.06 20.42 -19.35
C ASP A 266 -23.09 19.43 -20.53
N GLN A 267 -22.76 18.17 -20.25
CA GLN A 267 -22.76 17.06 -21.21
C GLN A 267 -24.15 16.75 -21.76
N ASN A 268 -25.21 17.37 -21.21
CA ASN A 268 -26.59 17.26 -21.70
C ASN A 268 -27.07 18.52 -22.44
N ASN A 269 -26.17 19.43 -22.82
CA ASN A 269 -26.55 20.64 -23.53
C ASN A 269 -27.01 20.34 -24.97
N ASP A 270 -28.33 20.20 -25.15
CA ASP A 270 -28.98 19.95 -26.43
C ASP A 270 -29.62 21.22 -27.06
N ARG A 271 -29.25 22.40 -26.56
CA ARG A 271 -29.72 23.67 -27.12
C ARG A 271 -29.18 23.86 -28.53
N ALA A 272 -30.01 24.32 -29.46
CA ALA A 272 -29.64 24.59 -30.85
C ALA A 272 -28.44 25.53 -30.96
N ALA A 273 -28.31 26.52 -30.06
CA ALA A 273 -27.16 27.43 -30.04
C ALA A 273 -25.81 26.74 -29.78
N ALA A 274 -25.81 25.51 -29.23
CA ALA A 274 -24.60 24.71 -29.05
C ALA A 274 -24.13 24.04 -30.35
N PHE A 275 -25.03 23.81 -31.32
CA PHE A 275 -24.75 23.15 -32.60
C PHE A 275 -24.62 24.19 -33.70
N ASN A 276 -23.40 24.65 -33.96
CA ASN A 276 -23.13 25.79 -34.81
C ASN A 276 -22.00 25.57 -35.83
N LEU A 277 -21.52 24.33 -35.97
CA LEU A 277 -20.48 23.95 -36.92
C LEU A 277 -21.04 22.94 -37.93
N ASP A 278 -20.88 23.23 -39.22
CA ASP A 278 -21.04 22.25 -40.30
C ASP A 278 -19.84 21.29 -40.33
N GLN A 279 -19.86 20.30 -41.24
CA GLN A 279 -18.78 19.31 -41.36
C GLN A 279 -17.41 19.94 -41.60
N ALA A 280 -17.32 20.94 -42.49
CA ALA A 280 -16.05 21.57 -42.84
C ALA A 280 -15.46 22.37 -41.66
N ASP A 281 -16.30 23.07 -40.90
CA ASP A 281 -15.88 23.79 -39.71
C ASP A 281 -15.46 22.82 -38.59
N TYR A 282 -16.18 21.71 -38.41
CA TYR A 282 -15.82 20.66 -37.47
C TYR A 282 -14.48 20.00 -37.82
N ASP A 283 -14.27 19.63 -39.08
CA ASP A 283 -13.02 19.02 -39.55
C ASP A 283 -11.83 19.97 -39.32
N ASN A 284 -12.01 21.27 -39.58
CA ASN A 284 -10.98 22.27 -39.32
C ASN A 284 -10.71 22.43 -37.81
N TRP A 285 -11.75 22.41 -36.98
CA TRP A 285 -11.58 22.40 -35.53
C TRP A 285 -10.85 21.15 -35.06
N TYR A 286 -11.25 19.97 -35.53
CA TYR A 286 -10.64 18.69 -35.16
C TYR A 286 -9.16 18.66 -35.55
N ALA A 287 -8.83 19.05 -36.79
CA ALA A 287 -7.45 19.14 -37.25
C ALA A 287 -6.60 20.14 -36.43
N THR A 288 -7.21 21.21 -35.91
CA THR A 288 -6.49 22.23 -35.12
C THR A 288 -6.32 21.84 -33.65
N GLN A 289 -7.38 21.31 -33.03
CA GLN A 289 -7.40 21.00 -31.60
C GLN A 289 -6.93 19.57 -31.32
N ILE A 290 -7.38 18.59 -32.10
CA ILE A 290 -7.05 17.17 -31.91
C ILE A 290 -5.87 16.74 -32.78
N GLY A 291 -5.83 17.21 -34.03
CA GLY A 291 -4.78 16.87 -34.99
C GLY A 291 -5.01 15.54 -35.71
N SER A 292 -3.99 15.08 -36.42
CA SER A 292 -4.01 13.84 -37.22
C SER A 292 -3.11 12.76 -36.61
N ALA A 293 -3.02 12.71 -35.28
CA ALA A 293 -2.20 11.73 -34.58
C ALA A 293 -2.79 10.33 -34.74
N GLU A 294 -1.92 9.32 -34.75
CA GLU A 294 -2.34 7.92 -34.82
C GLU A 294 -2.87 7.48 -33.46
N GLU A 295 -3.86 6.59 -33.48
CA GLU A 295 -4.34 5.94 -32.27
C GLU A 295 -3.24 5.03 -31.70
N TYR A 296 -2.96 5.23 -30.41
CA TYR A 296 -2.06 4.42 -29.61
C TYR A 296 -2.89 3.50 -28.70
N LEU A 297 -2.67 2.19 -28.85
CA LEU A 297 -3.31 1.16 -28.03
C LEU A 297 -2.24 0.50 -27.17
N PRO A 298 -2.18 0.79 -25.87
CA PRO A 298 -1.21 0.15 -24.99
C PRO A 298 -1.64 -1.30 -24.70
N ASP A 299 -0.67 -2.14 -24.31
CA ASP A 299 -0.92 -3.54 -23.98
C ASP A 299 -1.65 -3.63 -22.62
N TYR A 300 -2.83 -4.25 -22.61
CA TYR A 300 -3.62 -4.44 -21.38
C TYR A 300 -3.45 -5.84 -20.80
N TYR A 301 -3.40 -5.87 -19.47
CA TYR A 301 -3.35 -7.07 -18.65
C TYR A 301 -4.58 -7.16 -17.76
N SER A 302 -4.99 -8.38 -17.38
CA SER A 302 -6.08 -8.57 -16.41
C SER A 302 -5.66 -8.01 -15.04
N LEU A 303 -6.60 -7.39 -14.33
CA LEU A 303 -6.37 -6.88 -12.98
C LEU A 303 -6.44 -8.03 -11.98
N ASP A 304 -5.37 -8.80 -11.94
CA ASP A 304 -5.18 -9.87 -10.98
C ASP A 304 -3.72 -10.01 -10.62
N TYR A 305 -3.48 -10.50 -9.41
CA TYR A 305 -2.13 -10.58 -8.84
C TYR A 305 -1.13 -11.28 -9.77
N GLU A 306 -1.53 -12.29 -10.55
CA GLU A 306 -0.56 -12.97 -11.44
C GLU A 306 -0.02 -12.06 -12.55
N SER A 307 -0.77 -11.01 -12.93
CA SER A 307 -0.34 -10.03 -13.95
C SER A 307 0.70 -9.04 -13.45
N PHE A 308 0.83 -8.84 -12.14
CA PHE A 308 1.71 -7.81 -11.56
C PHE A 308 2.59 -8.28 -10.39
N LYS A 309 2.49 -9.56 -10.00
CA LYS A 309 3.23 -10.17 -8.88
C LYS A 309 4.75 -9.99 -8.92
N ASP A 310 5.32 -9.76 -10.11
CA ASP A 310 6.78 -9.68 -10.26
C ASP A 310 7.31 -8.26 -10.03
N PHE A 311 6.46 -7.22 -9.96
CA PHE A 311 6.91 -5.82 -9.85
C PHE A 311 7.63 -5.55 -8.52
N THR A 312 7.01 -5.88 -7.39
CA THR A 312 7.60 -5.71 -6.07
C THR A 312 8.85 -6.58 -5.87
N PRO A 313 8.82 -7.90 -6.14
CA PRO A 313 10.01 -8.74 -6.05
C PRO A 313 11.18 -8.27 -6.94
N ALA A 314 10.91 -7.77 -8.15
CA ALA A 314 11.96 -7.27 -9.03
C ALA A 314 12.65 -6.03 -8.45
N TYR A 315 11.88 -5.06 -7.95
CA TYR A 315 12.42 -3.87 -7.31
C TYR A 315 13.24 -4.20 -6.06
N LEU A 316 12.67 -5.00 -5.14
CA LEU A 316 13.36 -5.37 -3.91
C LEU A 316 14.63 -6.18 -4.18
N SER A 317 14.59 -7.12 -5.12
CA SER A 317 15.78 -7.91 -5.51
C SER A 317 16.89 -7.03 -6.06
N MET A 318 16.54 -6.02 -6.87
CA MET A 318 17.50 -5.11 -7.46
C MET A 318 18.18 -4.25 -6.39
N ILE A 319 17.41 -3.52 -5.55
CA ILE A 319 17.98 -2.65 -4.53
C ILE A 319 18.80 -3.43 -3.51
N MET A 320 18.33 -4.62 -3.09
CA MET A 320 19.04 -5.45 -2.13
C MET A 320 20.34 -6.01 -2.71
N SER A 321 20.34 -6.41 -4.00
CA SER A 321 21.54 -6.88 -4.69
C SER A 321 22.58 -5.77 -4.84
N GLU A 322 22.16 -4.55 -5.19
CA GLU A 322 23.04 -3.39 -5.31
C GLU A 322 23.64 -2.99 -3.96
N THR A 323 22.82 -2.94 -2.92
CA THR A 323 23.26 -2.61 -1.56
C THR A 323 24.21 -3.67 -1.00
N ALA A 324 23.89 -4.96 -1.18
CA ALA A 324 24.78 -6.05 -0.76
C ALA A 324 26.13 -6.01 -1.50
N LYS A 325 26.17 -5.61 -2.79
CA LYS A 325 27.44 -5.42 -3.52
C LYS A 325 28.25 -4.23 -2.99
N ALA A 326 27.58 -3.16 -2.57
CA ALA A 326 28.22 -2.01 -1.96
C ALA A 326 28.70 -2.29 -0.51
N MET A 327 28.11 -3.28 0.16
CA MET A 327 28.39 -3.66 1.54
C MET A 327 28.78 -5.15 1.65
N PRO A 328 30.02 -5.52 1.26
CA PRO A 328 30.45 -6.93 1.20
C PRO A 328 30.46 -7.64 2.56
N ASP A 329 30.45 -6.89 3.66
CA ASP A 329 30.37 -7.43 5.02
C ASP A 329 29.00 -8.07 5.32
N LEU A 330 27.97 -7.81 4.51
CA LEU A 330 26.62 -8.35 4.66
C LEU A 330 26.42 -9.72 3.96
N LYS A 331 27.50 -10.38 3.55
CA LYS A 331 27.43 -11.67 2.83
C LYS A 331 26.70 -12.78 3.62
N GLU A 332 26.68 -12.68 4.94
CA GLU A 332 26.05 -13.64 5.85
C GLU A 332 24.86 -13.02 6.60
N ASP A 333 24.27 -11.95 6.06
CA ASP A 333 23.09 -11.31 6.62
C ASP A 333 21.86 -12.22 6.49
N ILE A 334 21.18 -12.48 7.61
CA ILE A 334 20.02 -13.38 7.64
C ILE A 334 18.75 -12.70 7.14
N GLY A 335 18.67 -11.37 7.15
CA GLY A 335 17.59 -10.60 6.54
C GLY A 335 17.60 -10.73 5.03
N LEU A 336 18.77 -10.56 4.40
CA LEU A 336 18.96 -10.77 2.96
C LEU A 336 18.67 -12.21 2.53
N ALA A 337 18.99 -13.19 3.37
CA ALA A 337 18.64 -14.59 3.12
C ALA A 337 17.12 -14.83 3.03
N THR A 338 16.28 -13.94 3.57
CA THR A 338 14.81 -14.04 3.48
C THR A 338 14.22 -13.70 2.10
N MET A 339 15.03 -13.13 1.23
CA MET A 339 14.52 -12.48 0.01
C MET A 339 14.56 -13.37 -1.23
N GLY A 340 15.27 -14.50 -1.18
CA GLY A 340 15.60 -15.28 -2.38
C GLY A 340 14.85 -16.60 -2.58
N GLU A 341 14.07 -17.10 -1.61
CA GLU A 341 13.61 -18.50 -1.65
C GLU A 341 12.18 -18.70 -1.10
N GLU A 342 11.38 -19.54 -1.79
CA GLU A 342 10.07 -20.04 -1.31
C GLU A 342 10.16 -20.74 0.06
N ASN A 343 11.38 -21.06 0.54
CA ASN A 343 11.67 -21.68 1.83
C ASN A 343 12.79 -20.96 2.59
N PHE A 344 12.72 -19.63 2.70
CA PHE A 344 13.78 -18.86 3.37
C PHE A 344 14.15 -19.36 4.77
N PHE A 345 13.23 -20.02 5.47
CA PHE A 345 13.47 -20.66 6.76
C PHE A 345 14.64 -21.62 6.76
N ASP A 346 14.71 -22.52 5.78
CA ASP A 346 15.79 -23.51 5.70
C ASP A 346 17.11 -22.84 5.38
N THR A 347 17.08 -21.81 4.54
CA THR A 347 18.23 -20.96 4.19
C THR A 347 18.79 -20.27 5.43
N VAL A 348 17.93 -19.61 6.21
CA VAL A 348 18.32 -18.91 7.45
C VAL A 348 18.83 -19.90 8.49
N LYS A 349 18.13 -21.01 8.74
CA LYS A 349 18.58 -22.06 9.68
C LYS A 349 19.95 -22.60 9.31
N LYS A 350 20.17 -22.86 8.01
CA LYS A 350 21.44 -23.36 7.50
C LYS A 350 22.56 -22.33 7.65
N LEU A 351 22.30 -21.07 7.29
CA LEU A 351 23.27 -19.98 7.46
C LEU A 351 23.70 -19.85 8.92
N ILE A 352 22.73 -19.85 9.84
CA ILE A 352 23.00 -19.78 11.28
C ILE A 352 23.83 -20.99 11.74
N SER A 353 23.43 -22.20 11.36
CA SER A 353 24.13 -23.44 11.75
C SER A 353 25.56 -23.53 11.19
N ASP A 354 25.79 -23.03 9.98
CA ASP A 354 27.08 -23.10 9.30
C ASP A 354 28.08 -22.08 9.88
N ASN A 355 27.61 -20.87 10.21
CA ASN A 355 28.47 -19.72 10.53
C ASN A 355 28.48 -19.32 12.02
N TYR A 356 27.44 -19.65 12.79
CA TYR A 356 27.26 -19.22 14.18
C TYR A 356 27.05 -20.43 15.11
N LYS A 357 28.11 -21.25 15.25
CA LYS A 357 28.06 -22.55 15.95
C LYS A 357 27.74 -22.47 17.45
N GLU A 358 27.89 -21.29 18.03
CA GLU A 358 27.55 -21.00 19.41
C GLU A 358 26.03 -20.88 19.61
N VAL A 359 25.28 -20.69 18.52
CA VAL A 359 23.82 -20.68 18.54
C VAL A 359 23.29 -22.10 18.46
N THR A 360 22.44 -22.46 19.42
CA THR A 360 21.70 -23.73 19.39
C THR A 360 20.30 -23.49 18.84
N LEU A 361 19.96 -24.16 17.74
CA LEU A 361 18.61 -24.20 17.19
C LEU A 361 17.80 -25.34 17.79
N LYS A 362 16.57 -25.05 18.23
CA LYS A 362 15.62 -26.05 18.73
C LYS A 362 14.23 -25.77 18.16
N GLU A 363 13.41 -26.80 18.00
CA GLU A 363 11.99 -26.60 17.65
C GLU A 363 11.28 -25.81 18.75
N GLY A 364 10.46 -24.85 18.32
CA GLY A 364 9.71 -23.97 19.21
C GLY A 364 8.57 -24.72 19.90
N PRO A 365 8.26 -24.41 21.17
CA PRO A 365 7.28 -25.16 21.96
C PRO A 365 5.82 -24.80 21.65
N LYS A 366 5.55 -23.75 20.86
CA LYS A 366 4.23 -23.12 20.76
C LYS A 366 3.51 -23.32 19.43
N LEU A 367 4.24 -23.49 18.33
CA LEU A 367 3.68 -23.50 16.97
C LEU A 367 4.33 -24.63 16.17
N GLU A 368 3.53 -25.28 15.31
CA GLU A 368 4.06 -26.20 14.29
C GLU A 368 4.93 -25.37 13.33
N ASP A 369 6.09 -25.90 12.94
CA ASP A 369 7.10 -25.22 12.13
C ASP A 369 7.65 -23.89 12.70
N SER A 370 7.93 -23.85 14.00
CA SER A 370 8.75 -22.79 14.60
C SER A 370 10.08 -23.29 15.17
N TRP A 371 11.07 -22.40 15.22
CA TRP A 371 12.40 -22.65 15.77
C TRP A 371 12.87 -21.50 16.65
N ILE A 372 13.56 -21.85 17.72
CA ILE A 372 14.17 -20.91 18.66
C ILE A 372 15.69 -21.07 18.59
N GLY A 373 16.37 -19.94 18.49
CA GLY A 373 17.82 -19.83 18.65
C GLY A 373 18.18 -19.43 20.06
N GLU A 374 19.01 -20.25 20.71
CA GLU A 374 19.60 -19.94 22.01
C GLU A 374 21.10 -19.62 21.88
N TYR A 375 21.55 -18.56 22.54
CA TYR A 375 22.95 -18.20 22.66
C TYR A 375 23.25 -17.75 24.09
N ASP A 376 24.25 -18.40 24.71
CA ASP A 376 24.65 -18.12 26.10
C ASP A 376 23.46 -18.22 27.10
N GLY A 377 22.64 -19.25 26.91
CA GLY A 377 21.47 -19.54 27.77
C GLY A 377 20.27 -18.62 27.56
N GLU A 378 20.34 -17.66 26.64
CA GLU A 378 19.26 -16.73 26.31
C GLU A 378 18.69 -17.02 24.92
N GLU A 379 17.38 -16.90 24.79
CA GLU A 379 16.70 -16.92 23.50
C GLU A 379 16.97 -15.61 22.74
N ILE A 380 17.61 -15.73 21.58
CA ILE A 380 18.04 -14.59 20.77
C ILE A 380 17.24 -14.42 19.48
N PHE A 381 16.64 -15.49 18.94
CA PHE A 381 15.75 -15.36 17.78
C PHE A 381 14.66 -16.42 17.78
N GLU A 382 13.58 -16.08 17.10
CA GLU A 382 12.45 -16.96 16.79
C GLU A 382 12.20 -16.93 15.28
N LEU A 383 12.04 -18.11 14.69
CA LEU A 383 11.66 -18.32 13.30
C LEU A 383 10.31 -19.03 13.30
N VAL A 384 9.29 -18.48 12.65
CA VAL A 384 7.95 -19.09 12.57
C VAL A 384 7.51 -19.20 11.13
N ASN A 385 7.29 -20.41 10.63
CA ASN A 385 6.78 -20.66 9.28
C ASN A 385 5.24 -20.71 9.25
N LEU A 386 4.61 -19.64 9.71
CA LEU A 386 3.17 -19.40 9.59
C LEU A 386 2.95 -18.05 8.92
N ASP A 387 1.84 -17.91 8.20
CA ASP A 387 1.41 -16.63 7.63
C ASP A 387 2.49 -15.93 6.79
N ALA A 388 3.11 -16.68 5.87
CA ALA A 388 4.23 -16.26 5.01
C ALA A 388 5.55 -15.93 5.74
N GLY A 389 5.57 -16.06 7.06
CA GLY A 389 6.76 -16.29 7.85
C GLY A 389 7.25 -15.11 8.70
N TYR A 390 7.90 -15.41 9.82
CA TYR A 390 8.41 -14.43 10.77
C TYR A 390 9.82 -14.77 11.23
N LEU A 391 10.67 -13.74 11.34
CA LEU A 391 11.99 -13.79 11.96
C LEU A 391 12.06 -12.70 13.04
N SER A 392 12.46 -13.04 14.26
CA SER A 392 12.86 -12.06 15.27
C SER A 392 14.32 -12.22 15.65
N TYR A 393 15.02 -11.14 16.00
CA TYR A 393 16.37 -11.15 16.54
C TYR A 393 16.50 -10.12 17.67
N LYS A 394 16.79 -10.56 18.90
CA LYS A 394 16.68 -9.74 20.12
C LYS A 394 17.80 -9.99 21.13
N GLY A 395 17.89 -9.08 22.09
CA GLY A 395 18.77 -9.21 23.25
C GLY A 395 20.18 -8.71 22.96
N LYS A 396 21.04 -9.55 22.37
CA LYS A 396 22.47 -9.27 22.18
C LYS A 396 22.99 -9.63 20.80
N GLN A 397 23.98 -8.86 20.33
CA GLN A 397 24.69 -9.16 19.10
C GLN A 397 25.46 -10.50 19.20
N VAL A 398 25.40 -11.31 18.14
CA VAL A 398 26.03 -12.64 18.06
C VAL A 398 27.01 -12.62 16.90
N GLY A 399 28.30 -12.46 17.19
CA GLY A 399 29.31 -12.29 16.15
C GLY A 399 28.94 -11.12 15.21
N GLU A 400 28.94 -11.38 13.90
CA GLU A 400 28.57 -10.42 12.85
C GLU A 400 27.13 -10.64 12.33
N LEU A 401 26.28 -11.37 13.08
CA LEU A 401 24.92 -11.68 12.67
C LEU A 401 24.07 -10.41 12.60
N THR A 402 23.40 -10.22 11.47
CA THR A 402 22.65 -9.01 11.13
C THR A 402 21.38 -9.33 10.35
N VAL A 403 20.39 -8.44 10.48
CA VAL A 403 19.16 -8.41 9.67
C VAL A 403 19.17 -7.09 8.91
N PHE A 404 19.44 -7.14 7.61
CA PHE A 404 19.68 -5.96 6.77
C PHE A 404 20.74 -5.02 7.38
N GLY A 405 21.84 -5.58 7.91
CA GLY A 405 22.91 -4.85 8.59
C GLY A 405 22.59 -4.35 10.00
N VAL A 406 21.36 -4.56 10.48
CA VAL A 406 20.91 -4.16 11.82
C VAL A 406 21.11 -5.29 12.82
N TYR A 407 21.49 -4.94 14.05
CA TYR A 407 21.72 -5.90 15.15
C TYR A 407 21.33 -5.30 16.52
N PRO A 408 20.97 -6.13 17.53
CA PRO A 408 20.77 -5.66 18.90
C PRO A 408 22.04 -5.04 19.48
N GLY A 409 21.94 -3.80 19.96
CA GLY A 409 23.06 -2.96 20.39
C GLY A 409 23.45 -1.88 19.38
N MET A 410 22.86 -1.86 18.18
CA MET A 410 23.06 -0.80 17.19
C MET A 410 22.34 0.48 17.63
N ASP A 411 22.93 1.64 17.33
CA ASP A 411 22.28 2.93 17.52
C ASP A 411 21.07 3.07 16.58
N GLU A 412 19.98 3.65 17.10
CA GLU A 412 18.71 3.80 16.40
C GLU A 412 18.84 4.53 15.05
N GLU A 413 19.61 5.62 14.99
CA GLU A 413 19.76 6.41 13.77
C GLU A 413 20.64 5.69 12.74
N ASP A 414 21.64 4.94 13.21
CA ASP A 414 22.43 4.06 12.33
C ASP A 414 21.57 2.92 11.77
N ALA A 415 20.69 2.34 12.59
CA ALA A 415 19.77 1.29 12.17
C ALA A 415 18.77 1.80 11.12
N LYS A 416 18.17 2.97 11.36
CA LYS A 416 17.30 3.66 10.38
C LYS A 416 18.02 3.87 9.05
N LYS A 417 19.22 4.44 9.10
CA LYS A 417 20.03 4.71 7.91
C LYS A 417 20.42 3.43 7.19
N MET A 418 20.69 2.36 7.92
CA MET A 418 20.99 1.05 7.33
C MET A 418 19.77 0.50 6.58
N LEU A 419 18.59 0.49 7.19
CA LEU A 419 17.35 0.02 6.57
C LEU A 419 16.98 0.82 5.32
N GLN A 420 17.21 2.14 5.32
CA GLN A 420 16.98 2.99 4.15
C GLN A 420 17.78 2.57 2.92
N ASN A 421 18.99 2.02 3.08
CA ASN A 421 19.76 1.47 1.96
C ASN A 421 19.10 0.24 1.32
N PHE A 422 18.10 -0.36 1.96
CA PHE A 422 17.35 -1.50 1.45
C PHE A 422 15.92 -1.12 1.04
N GLY A 423 15.65 0.18 0.88
CA GLY A 423 14.34 0.68 0.46
C GLY A 423 13.27 0.71 1.55
N PHE A 424 13.63 0.42 2.80
CA PHE A 424 12.72 0.57 3.93
C PHE A 424 12.56 2.04 4.30
N TYR A 425 11.32 2.44 4.58
CA TYR A 425 10.99 3.74 5.15
C TYR A 425 10.09 3.56 6.37
N GLU A 426 10.16 4.50 7.30
CA GLU A 426 9.34 4.49 8.50
C GLU A 426 7.87 4.65 8.12
N GLU A 427 7.03 3.70 8.54
CA GLU A 427 5.59 3.81 8.40
C GLU A 427 5.08 4.85 9.39
N LYS A 428 4.51 5.93 8.87
CA LYS A 428 3.84 6.94 9.69
C LYS A 428 2.43 6.47 10.00
N THR A 429 2.19 5.94 11.19
CA THR A 429 0.82 5.66 11.63
C THR A 429 0.12 6.97 11.97
N GLU A 430 -1.00 7.27 11.31
CA GLU A 430 -1.84 8.43 11.65
C GLU A 430 -2.40 8.35 13.11
N GLU A 431 -2.33 7.18 13.74
CA GLU A 431 -2.75 6.93 15.12
C GLU A 431 -1.83 7.56 16.18
N ALA A 432 -0.57 7.87 15.86
CA ALA A 432 0.31 8.57 16.80
C ALA A 432 -0.18 9.99 17.16
N ASP A 433 -1.00 10.61 16.31
CA ASP A 433 -1.58 11.94 16.54
C ASP A 433 -3.03 11.90 17.07
N ARG A 434 -3.67 10.72 17.17
CA ARG A 434 -5.10 10.62 17.55
C ARG A 434 -5.44 10.07 18.92
N GLU A 435 -4.51 9.50 19.68
CA GLU A 435 -4.82 9.02 21.04
C GLU A 435 -3.78 9.44 22.10
N GLU A 436 -3.59 10.76 22.25
CA GLU A 436 -3.31 11.37 23.57
C GLU A 436 -4.57 11.51 24.45
N LYS A 437 -5.68 10.87 24.05
CA LYS A 437 -6.94 10.88 24.80
C LYS A 437 -7.46 9.47 25.04
N GLU A 438 -7.40 9.10 26.32
CA GLU A 438 -8.24 8.11 26.98
C GLU A 438 -7.93 6.62 26.72
N GLN A 439 -6.88 6.10 27.35
CA GLN A 439 -6.99 4.85 28.13
C GLN A 439 -5.80 4.61 29.05
N GLU A 440 -6.07 4.65 30.37
CA GLU A 440 -5.14 4.36 31.47
C GLU A 440 -4.96 2.84 31.71
N ASP A 441 -5.38 1.97 30.78
CA ASP A 441 -5.33 0.49 30.92
C ASP A 441 -4.56 -0.23 29.78
N ALA A 442 -3.88 0.50 28.88
CA ALA A 442 -2.99 -0.10 27.87
C ALA A 442 -1.55 -0.23 28.40
N GLN A 443 -1.34 -1.14 29.36
CA GLN A 443 0.01 -1.51 29.78
C GLN A 443 0.62 -2.50 28.77
N THR A 444 1.00 -2.02 27.58
CA THR A 444 2.06 -2.52 26.64
C THR A 444 1.94 -1.84 25.27
N VAL A 445 2.10 -0.51 25.19
CA VAL A 445 2.63 0.08 23.96
C VAL A 445 4.13 -0.19 23.98
N GLN A 446 4.57 -1.23 23.25
CA GLN A 446 5.99 -1.51 23.07
C GLN A 446 6.61 -0.38 22.25
N ASN A 447 7.65 0.27 22.78
CA ASN A 447 8.42 1.32 22.13
C ASN A 447 9.16 0.75 20.91
N GLY A 448 8.48 0.59 19.78
CA GLY A 448 9.11 0.19 18.53
C GLY A 448 8.63 0.98 17.34
N THR A 449 9.44 0.95 16.29
CA THR A 449 9.24 1.70 15.05
C THR A 449 9.12 0.70 13.90
N LEU A 450 8.07 0.85 13.10
CA LEU A 450 7.79 0.01 11.94
C LEU A 450 8.39 0.63 10.69
N PHE A 451 9.18 -0.15 9.97
CA PHE A 451 9.74 0.21 8.67
C PHE A 451 9.19 -0.73 7.62
N ILE A 452 8.70 -0.20 6.50
CA ILE A 452 8.11 -0.98 5.43
C ILE A 452 8.79 -0.67 4.09
N THR A 453 8.76 -1.63 3.17
CA THR A 453 9.24 -1.39 1.80
C THR A 453 8.16 -0.85 0.87
N GLY A 454 6.89 -0.91 1.28
CA GLY A 454 5.72 -0.53 0.48
C GLY A 454 4.44 -1.08 1.13
N THR A 455 3.27 -0.68 0.61
CA THR A 455 1.95 -1.07 1.17
C THR A 455 1.26 -2.23 0.45
N GLY A 456 1.69 -2.53 -0.77
CA GLY A 456 1.15 -3.57 -1.64
C GLY A 456 1.52 -4.99 -1.26
N PHE A 457 1.21 -5.95 -2.13
CA PHE A 457 1.58 -7.35 -1.93
C PHE A 457 3.11 -7.53 -1.99
N ASP A 458 3.61 -8.61 -1.40
CA ASP A 458 5.02 -9.00 -1.39
C ASP A 458 6.02 -8.01 -0.77
N ASN A 459 5.54 -6.97 -0.09
CA ASN A 459 6.40 -6.05 0.66
C ASN A 459 6.92 -6.70 1.96
N ARG A 460 7.85 -6.00 2.62
CA ARG A 460 8.46 -6.43 3.88
C ARG A 460 8.28 -5.35 4.94
N ALA A 461 8.17 -5.81 6.17
CA ALA A 461 8.18 -4.98 7.37
C ALA A 461 9.36 -5.39 8.26
N VAL A 462 10.05 -4.38 8.79
CA VAL A 462 11.00 -4.50 9.88
C VAL A 462 10.48 -3.72 11.08
N TRP A 463 10.25 -4.41 12.19
CA TRP A 463 9.91 -3.78 13.47
C TRP A 463 11.18 -3.64 14.31
N LEU A 464 11.57 -2.42 14.66
CA LEU A 464 12.69 -2.18 15.58
C LEU A 464 12.15 -1.90 16.98
N GLU A 465 12.51 -2.72 17.96
CA GLU A 465 12.31 -2.40 19.37
C GLU A 465 13.49 -1.55 19.86
N ILE A 466 13.20 -0.34 20.36
CA ILE A 466 14.22 0.63 20.75
C ILE A 466 14.14 0.91 22.25
N LYS A 467 15.31 0.95 22.90
CA LYS A 467 15.47 1.40 24.28
C LYS A 467 16.72 2.27 24.39
N ASP A 468 16.55 3.46 24.95
CA ASP A 468 17.66 4.40 25.19
C ASP A 468 18.51 4.64 23.91
N GLN A 469 17.86 4.90 22.76
CA GLN A 469 18.47 5.10 21.42
C GLN A 469 19.24 3.89 20.88
N THR A 470 19.01 2.71 21.46
CA THR A 470 19.67 1.47 21.08
C THR A 470 18.63 0.44 20.66
N VAL A 471 18.86 -0.23 19.52
CA VAL A 471 18.07 -1.36 19.06
C VAL A 471 18.24 -2.52 20.04
N ILE A 472 17.15 -3.05 20.57
CA ILE A 472 17.16 -4.24 21.45
C ILE A 472 16.46 -5.45 20.83
N GLY A 473 15.65 -5.22 19.79
CA GLY A 473 14.91 -6.25 19.07
C GLY A 473 14.65 -5.83 17.63
N ILE A 474 14.61 -6.81 16.74
CA ILE A 474 14.35 -6.67 15.31
C ILE A 474 13.33 -7.76 14.95
N GLY A 475 12.18 -7.39 14.42
CA GLY A 475 11.22 -8.30 13.80
C GLY A 475 11.24 -8.11 12.29
N LEU A 476 11.12 -9.18 11.52
CA LEU A 476 11.01 -9.18 10.07
C LEU A 476 9.85 -10.08 9.65
N ASN A 477 8.94 -9.52 8.84
CA ASN A 477 7.80 -10.23 8.29
C ASN A 477 7.43 -9.72 6.88
N PRO A 478 6.71 -10.53 6.08
CA PRO A 478 5.93 -10.03 4.96
C PRO A 478 4.97 -8.94 5.41
N TYR A 479 4.68 -7.99 4.52
CA TYR A 479 3.80 -6.88 4.82
C TYR A 479 2.87 -6.61 3.65
N CYS A 480 1.60 -6.36 3.98
CA CYS A 480 0.60 -5.79 3.08
C CYS A 480 -0.39 -5.00 3.95
N ALA A 481 -0.61 -3.73 3.63
CA ALA A 481 -1.46 -2.85 4.42
C ALA A 481 -2.96 -3.17 4.28
N PHE A 482 -3.33 -3.99 3.30
CA PHE A 482 -4.72 -4.16 2.86
C PHE A 482 -5.33 -5.52 3.25
N VAL A 483 -4.56 -6.39 3.90
CA VAL A 483 -5.02 -7.71 4.32
C VAL A 483 -5.17 -7.69 5.85
N SER A 484 -6.42 -7.69 6.32
CA SER A 484 -6.80 -7.71 7.74
C SER A 484 -7.18 -9.10 8.22
#